data_AF-A0ABD0MLR5-F1
#
_entry.id   AF-A0ABD0MLR5-F1
#
_cell.length_a   1.000
_cell.length_b   1.000
_cell.length_c   1.000
_cell.angle_alpha   90.00
_cell.angle_beta   90.00
_cell.angle_gamma   90.00
#
_symmetry.space_group_name_H-M   'P 1'
#
loop_
_entity.id
_entity.type
_entity.pdbx_description
1 polymer ?
#
loop_
_entity_poly.entity_id
_entity_poly.type
_entity_poly.pdbx_seq_one_letter_code
_entity_poly.pdbx_strand_id
1 'polypeptide(L)'
;FGEVCRGRLKVPGKKENYVAIKTLKGGYTDKQRRDFLSEASIMGQFQHPNIIHLEGVITASCPVMILTEYMENGALDSFLR
;
A
#
# COMPACT_ATOMS: atom_id res chain seq x y z
N PHE A 1 -10.01 -7.34 1.05
CA PHE A 1 -9.60 -6.07 0.41
C PHE A 1 -9.39 -6.30 -1.08
N GLY A 2 -9.27 -5.25 -1.89
CA GLY A 2 -9.32 -5.34 -3.35
C GLY A 2 -8.05 -5.91 -3.99
N GLU A 3 -7.67 -5.34 -5.13
CA GLU A 3 -6.51 -5.76 -5.91
C GLU A 3 -5.24 -5.04 -5.44
N VAL A 4 -4.09 -5.70 -5.65
CA VAL A 4 -2.75 -5.12 -5.47
C VAL A 4 -2.13 -4.94 -6.85
N CYS A 5 -1.73 -3.73 -7.18
CA CYS A 5 -1.13 -3.39 -8.47
C CYS A 5 0.23 -2.73 -8.28
N ARG A 6 1.12 -2.85 -9.27
CA ARG A 6 2.33 -2.04 -9.36
C ARG A 6 1.97 -0.66 -9.92
N GLY A 7 2.48 0.40 -9.31
CA GLY A 7 2.32 1.77 -9.78
C GLY A 7 3.61 2.58 -9.68
N ARG A 8 3.49 3.87 -10.00
CA ARG A 8 4.57 4.86 -9.83
C ARG A 8 4.07 6.02 -9.00
N LEU A 9 4.88 6.45 -8.04
CA LEU A 9 4.62 7.60 -7.19
C LEU A 9 5.61 8.71 -7.53
N LYS A 10 5.08 9.88 -7.86
CA LYS A 10 5.85 11.10 -8.11
C LYS A 10 5.60 12.08 -6.96
N VAL A 11 6.55 12.17 -6.05
CA VAL A 11 6.56 13.18 -4.98
C VAL A 11 7.28 14.42 -5.50
N PRO A 12 6.73 15.65 -5.31
CA PRO A 12 7.42 16.88 -5.68
C PRO A 12 8.84 16.94 -5.09
N GLY A 13 9.83 17.25 -5.94
CA GLY A 13 11.24 17.32 -5.52
C GLY A 13 11.94 15.97 -5.34
N LYS A 14 11.27 14.84 -5.60
CA LYS A 14 11.89 13.49 -5.60
C LYS A 14 11.79 12.84 -6.97
N LYS A 15 12.66 11.85 -7.21
CA LYS A 15 12.55 10.95 -8.36
C LYS A 15 11.27 10.12 -8.25
N GLU A 16 10.70 9.78 -9.40
CA GLU A 16 9.59 8.83 -9.48
C GLU A 16 10.04 7.44 -9.01
N ASN A 17 9.28 6.83 -8.10
CA ASN A 17 9.57 5.53 -7.49
C ASN A 17 8.44 4.52 -7.77
N TYR A 18 8.79 3.23 -7.84
CA TYR A 18 7.79 2.16 -7.90
C TYR A 18 7.13 1.94 -6.54
N VAL A 19 5.82 1.72 -6.56
CA VAL A 19 5.02 1.46 -5.36
C VAL A 19 4.09 0.28 -5.59
N ALA A 20 3.75 -0.45 -4.52
CA ALA A 20 2.61 -1.35 -4.52
C ALA A 20 1.37 -0.55 -4.08
N ILE A 21 0.28 -0.68 -4.85
CA ILE A 21 -0.98 0.01 -4.61
C ILE A 21 -2.02 -1.03 -4.28
N LYS A 22 -2.46 -1.04 -3.02
CA LYS A 22 -3.59 -1.85 -2.57
C LYS A 22 -4.84 -1.01 -2.63
N THR A 23 -5.90 -1.52 -3.24
CA THR A 23 -7.17 -0.80 -3.39
C THR A 23 -8.28 -1.40 -2.54
N LEU A 24 -9.21 -0.57 -2.08
CA LEU A 24 -10.47 -1.01 -1.50
C LEU A 24 -11.57 -0.96 -2.57
N LYS A 25 -12.09 -2.12 -2.95
CA LYS A 25 -13.19 -2.24 -3.94
C LYS A 25 -14.43 -1.47 -3.48
N GLY A 26 -15.14 -0.86 -4.43
CA GLY A 26 -16.40 -0.16 -4.17
C GLY A 26 -17.48 -1.06 -3.54
N GLY A 27 -18.49 -0.44 -2.93
CA GLY A 27 -19.54 -1.17 -2.19
C GLY A 27 -19.07 -1.72 -0.84
N TYR A 28 -17.96 -1.23 -0.30
CA TYR A 28 -17.45 -1.63 1.00
C TYR A 28 -18.34 -1.13 2.15
N THR A 29 -18.34 -1.88 3.24
CA THR A 29 -18.92 -1.46 4.53
C THR A 29 -17.94 -0.57 5.30
N ASP A 30 -18.44 0.21 6.26
CA ASP A 30 -17.58 1.02 7.13
C ASP A 30 -16.58 0.16 7.92
N LYS A 31 -16.98 -1.06 8.31
CA LYS A 31 -16.06 -2.01 8.95
C LYS A 31 -14.92 -2.37 8.03
N GLN A 32 -15.19 -2.71 6.76
CA GLN A 32 -14.14 -3.00 5.79
C GLN A 32 -13.24 -1.78 5.56
N ARG A 33 -13.79 -0.56 5.49
CA ARG A 33 -12.96 0.65 5.39
C ARG A 33 -12.03 0.83 6.59
N ARG A 34 -12.53 0.62 7.82
CA ARG A 34 -11.71 0.69 9.04
C ARG A 34 -10.64 -0.38 9.08
N ASP A 35 -11.01 -1.62 8.82
CA ASP A 35 -10.07 -2.75 8.82
C ASP A 35 -8.97 -2.55 7.76
N PHE A 36 -9.33 -2.00 6.58
CA PHE A 36 -8.38 -1.64 5.53
C PHE A 36 -7.39 -0.58 6.01
N LEU A 37 -7.88 0.55 6.54
CA LEU A 37 -7.01 1.64 6.97
C LEU A 37 -6.22 1.31 8.24
N SER A 38 -6.69 0.39 9.08
CA SER A 38 -5.95 -0.08 10.26
C SER A 38 -4.63 -0.74 9.88
N GLU A 39 -4.55 -1.41 8.73
CA GLU A 39 -3.29 -1.96 8.21
C GLU A 39 -2.27 -0.84 8.00
N ALA A 40 -2.67 0.25 7.32
CA ALA A 40 -1.83 1.42 7.12
C ALA A 40 -1.48 2.12 8.43
N SER A 41 -2.42 2.24 9.38
CA SER A 41 -2.16 2.83 10.70
C SER A 41 -1.13 2.05 11.50
N ILE A 42 -1.06 0.72 11.35
CA ILE A 42 -0.03 -0.10 11.99
C ILE A 42 1.30 0.06 11.26
N MET A 43 1.32 -0.06 9.92
CA MET A 43 2.55 0.07 9.12
C MET A 43 3.22 1.44 9.31
N GLY A 44 2.43 2.52 9.37
CA GLY A 44 2.94 3.89 9.52
C GLY A 44 3.61 4.19 10.87
N GLN A 45 3.55 3.26 11.84
CA GLN A 45 4.27 3.37 13.11
C GLN A 45 5.73 2.91 13.01
N PHE A 46 6.13 2.30 11.89
CA PHE A 46 7.45 1.72 11.72
C PHE A 46 8.27 2.47 10.66
N GLN A 47 9.54 2.68 10.98
CA GLN A 47 10.55 3.15 10.03
C GLN A 47 11.80 2.28 10.21
N HIS A 48 11.90 1.20 9.44
CA HIS A 48 12.97 0.23 9.54
C HIS A 48 13.27 -0.41 8.18
N PRO A 49 14.54 -0.65 7.80
CA PRO A 49 14.92 -1.20 6.48
C PRO A 49 14.44 -2.63 6.19
N ASN A 50 13.81 -3.30 7.17
CA ASN A 50 13.29 -4.68 7.03
C ASN A 50 11.78 -4.78 7.33
N ILE A 51 11.10 -3.64 7.43
CA ILE A 51 9.65 -3.56 7.56
C ILE A 51 9.16 -2.75 6.36
N ILE A 52 8.15 -3.28 5.66
CA ILE A 52 7.61 -2.62 4.46
C ILE A 52 7.21 -1.19 4.78
N HIS A 53 7.79 -0.24 4.06
CA HIS A 53 7.55 1.17 4.20
C HIS A 53 6.19 1.57 3.61
N LEU A 54 5.40 2.30 4.42
CA LEU A 54 4.19 2.96 3.98
C LEU A 54 4.53 4.31 3.37
N GLU A 55 4.27 4.49 2.08
CA GLU A 55 4.40 5.78 1.38
C GLU A 55 3.23 6.71 1.69
N GLY A 56 2.01 6.14 1.85
CA GLY A 56 0.85 6.90 2.26
C GLY A 56 -0.49 6.24 1.93
N VAL A 57 -1.56 7.01 2.09
CA VAL A 57 -2.94 6.58 1.82
C VAL A 57 -3.68 7.61 0.98
N ILE A 58 -4.62 7.15 0.15
CA ILE A 58 -5.56 7.98 -0.58
C ILE A 58 -6.96 7.69 -0.03
N THR A 59 -7.51 8.63 0.74
CA THR A 59 -8.83 8.47 1.39
C THR A 59 -9.87 9.48 0.93
N ALA A 60 -9.45 10.51 0.20
CA ALA A 60 -10.32 11.59 -0.28
C ALA A 60 -11.00 11.28 -1.62
N SER A 61 -10.59 10.21 -2.30
CA SER A 61 -11.17 9.75 -3.56
C SER A 61 -11.48 8.25 -3.51
N CYS A 62 -12.33 7.80 -4.44
CA CYS A 62 -12.59 6.38 -4.65
C CYS A 62 -11.82 5.89 -5.89
N PRO A 63 -11.20 4.70 -5.82
CA PRO A 63 -11.15 3.82 -4.66
C PRO A 63 -10.19 4.32 -3.58
N VAL A 64 -10.42 3.92 -2.32
CA VAL A 64 -9.46 4.15 -1.23
C VAL A 64 -8.21 3.32 -1.49
N MET A 65 -7.02 3.88 -1.30
CA MET A 65 -5.75 3.22 -1.61
C MET A 65 -4.76 3.27 -0.45
N ILE A 66 -3.93 2.24 -0.34
CA ILE A 66 -2.72 2.19 0.48
C ILE A 66 -1.54 2.02 -0.48
N LEU A 67 -0.53 2.89 -0.34
CA LEU A 67 0.69 2.87 -1.14
C LEU A 67 1.85 2.46 -0.25
N THR A 68 2.58 1.43 -0.66
CA THR A 68 3.79 0.96 0.02
C THR A 68 4.95 0.91 -0.96
N GLU A 69 6.17 0.73 -0.46
CA GLU A 69 7.29 0.37 -1.32
C GLU A 69 6.98 -0.89 -2.15
N TYR A 70 7.59 -0.97 -3.33
CA TYR A 70 7.43 -2.10 -4.22
C TYR A 70 8.53 -3.15 -3.99
N MET A 71 8.12 -4.38 -3.69
CA MET A 71 9.01 -5.52 -3.54
C MET A 71 9.12 -6.28 -4.87
N GLU A 72 10.21 -6.07 -5.60
CA GLU A 72 10.41 -6.61 -6.96
C GLU A 72 10.31 -8.15 -7.03
N ASN A 73 10.77 -8.84 -5.98
CA ASN A 73 10.78 -10.30 -5.90
C ASN A 73 9.53 -10.89 -5.22
N GLY A 74 8.58 -10.06 -4.80
CA GLY A 74 7.33 -10.52 -4.18
C GLY A 74 7.52 -11.26 -2.86
N ALA A 75 6.65 -12.25 -2.61
CA ALA A 75 6.64 -13.04 -1.39
C ALA A 75 7.82 -14.03 -1.37
N LEU A 76 8.52 -14.10 -0.24
CA LEU A 76 9.76 -14.87 -0.10
C LEU A 76 9.55 -16.38 -0.30
N ASP A 77 8.46 -16.94 0.20
CA ASP A 77 8.13 -18.36 0.05
C ASP A 77 7.87 -18.76 -1.40
N SER A 78 7.33 -17.85 -2.19
CA SER A 78 7.10 -18.03 -3.62
C SER A 78 8.38 -17.83 -4.42
N PHE A 79 9.24 -16.90 -4.00
CA PHE A 79 10.53 -16.64 -4.63
C PHE A 79 11.54 -17.80 -4.47
N LEU A 80 11.49 -18.51 -3.33
CA LEU A 80 12.42 -19.60 -3.02
C LEU A 80 11.99 -20.99 -3.53
N ARG A 81 10.82 -21.11 -4.17
CA ARG A 81 10.29 -22.38 -4.68
C ARG A 81 10.88 -22.80 -6.02
#